data_AF-A0A075AMP4-F1
#
_entry.id   AF-A0A075AMP4-F1
#
_cell.length_a   1.000
_cell.length_b   1.000
_cell.length_c   1.000
_cell.angle_alpha   90.00
_cell.angle_beta   90.00
_cell.angle_gamma   90.00
#
_symmetry.space_group_name_H-M   'P 1'
#
loop_
_entity.id
_entity.type
_entity.pdbx_description
1 polymer ?
#
loop_
_entity_poly.entity_id
_entity_poly.type
_entity_poly.pdbx_seq_one_letter_code
_entity_poly.pdbx_strand_id
1 'polypeptide(L)'
;DPNRPQECLGKQFLKIQSATSLRDVDPAVDLTTVGQKDVRAILDRLDILTQRIDGLSQDLMNRERLVEARYVNSSIFIAEGRLEPVPNLQGAIPQPFPETLGAFWNSSLRAVNTLINFYGLEERGTLVDKRLRVARHCRINATR
;
A
#
# COMPACT_ATOMS: atom_id res chain seq x y z
N ASP A 1 -43.01 -52.93 -65.35
CA ASP A 1 -44.08 -53.37 -64.44
C ASP A 1 -44.09 -54.88 -64.37
N PRO A 2 -44.38 -55.54 -63.23
CA PRO A 2 -45.22 -55.00 -62.15
C PRO A 2 -44.77 -55.26 -60.70
N ASN A 3 -45.26 -54.36 -59.83
CA ASN A 3 -45.89 -54.66 -58.54
C ASN A 3 -45.07 -55.10 -57.31
N ARG A 4 -44.90 -54.14 -56.40
CA ARG A 4 -45.20 -54.34 -54.96
C ARG A 4 -46.64 -54.89 -54.79
N PRO A 5 -46.88 -55.71 -53.76
CA PRO A 5 -47.61 -55.21 -52.58
C PRO A 5 -46.94 -55.67 -51.25
N GLN A 6 -46.81 -54.77 -50.26
CA GLN A 6 -47.65 -54.71 -49.05
C GLN A 6 -47.74 -56.03 -48.26
N GLU A 7 -47.22 -56.03 -47.02
CA GLU A 7 -48.04 -56.26 -45.82
C GLU A 7 -47.20 -56.10 -44.54
N CYS A 8 -47.69 -55.23 -43.66
CA CYS A 8 -47.27 -55.12 -42.27
C CYS A 8 -48.00 -56.19 -41.44
N LEU A 9 -47.31 -56.79 -40.48
CA LEU A 9 -47.74 -57.15 -39.10
C LEU A 9 -47.24 -58.54 -38.69
N GLY A 10 -46.28 -58.55 -37.75
CA GLY A 10 -45.84 -59.75 -37.07
C GLY A 10 -45.02 -59.39 -35.84
N LYS A 11 -45.73 -59.03 -34.76
CA LYS A 11 -45.17 -58.67 -33.45
C LYS A 11 -44.22 -59.75 -32.94
N GLN A 12 -42.94 -59.42 -32.77
CA GLN A 12 -42.05 -60.14 -31.85
C GLN A 12 -41.76 -59.23 -30.66
N PHE A 13 -42.43 -59.55 -29.55
CA PHE A 13 -42.17 -58.98 -28.24
C PHE A 13 -40.79 -59.44 -27.76
N LEU A 14 -39.80 -58.56 -27.80
CA LEU A 14 -38.60 -58.70 -26.99
C LEU A 14 -38.82 -57.99 -25.66
N LYS A 15 -38.98 -58.78 -24.61
CA LYS A 15 -38.79 -58.37 -23.22
C LYS A 15 -37.36 -57.85 -23.09
N ILE A 16 -37.19 -56.55 -22.88
CA ILE A 16 -35.99 -56.01 -22.23
C ILE A 16 -36.48 -55.34 -20.94
N GLN A 17 -36.27 -56.06 -19.84
CA GLN A 17 -36.44 -55.51 -18.50
C GLN A 17 -35.22 -54.65 -18.16
N SER A 18 -35.51 -53.37 -17.90
CA SER A 18 -34.97 -52.51 -16.84
C SER A 18 -33.46 -52.32 -16.66
N ALA A 19 -33.09 -51.04 -16.79
CA ALA A 19 -32.16 -50.27 -15.95
C ALA A 19 -30.66 -50.57 -16.08
N THR A 20 -30.04 -50.00 -17.13
CA THR A 20 -28.64 -49.60 -17.05
C THR A 20 -28.58 -48.16 -16.52
N SER A 21 -27.89 -48.02 -15.40
CA SER A 21 -27.77 -46.83 -14.55
C SER A 21 -27.15 -45.63 -15.29
N LEU A 22 -27.68 -44.44 -15.03
CA LEU A 22 -27.09 -43.13 -15.35
C LEU A 22 -25.79 -42.89 -14.56
N ARG A 23 -24.77 -43.73 -14.79
CA ARG A 23 -23.43 -43.55 -14.24
C ARG A 23 -22.44 -43.68 -15.37
N ASP A 24 -22.43 -42.67 -16.23
CA ASP A 24 -21.31 -42.29 -17.10
C ASP A 24 -21.71 -40.96 -17.77
N VAL A 25 -21.94 -39.95 -16.93
CA VAL A 25 -21.86 -38.56 -17.37
C VAL A 25 -20.56 -38.06 -16.75
N ASP A 26 -19.54 -37.87 -17.60
CA ASP A 26 -18.34 -37.11 -17.25
C ASP A 26 -18.78 -35.89 -16.42
N PRO A 27 -18.17 -35.63 -15.25
CA PRO A 27 -18.57 -34.49 -14.46
C PRO A 27 -18.32 -33.28 -15.34
N ALA A 28 -19.40 -32.66 -15.81
CA ALA A 28 -19.37 -31.34 -16.37
C ALA A 28 -18.48 -30.53 -15.43
N VAL A 29 -17.30 -30.14 -15.92
CA VAL A 29 -16.49 -29.13 -15.25
C VAL A 29 -17.48 -28.01 -15.01
N ASP A 30 -17.84 -27.81 -13.75
CA ASP A 30 -18.88 -26.88 -13.39
C ASP A 30 -18.33 -25.49 -13.69
N LEU A 31 -18.59 -25.03 -14.91
CA LEU A 31 -18.15 -23.74 -15.44
C LEU A 31 -18.63 -22.60 -14.52
N THR A 32 -19.68 -22.83 -13.72
CA THR A 32 -20.13 -21.87 -12.72
C THR A 32 -19.20 -21.82 -11.50
N THR A 33 -18.71 -22.96 -11.02
CA THR A 33 -17.73 -23.03 -9.93
C THR A 33 -16.35 -22.51 -10.36
N VAL A 34 -15.91 -22.81 -11.59
CA VAL A 34 -14.66 -22.25 -12.15
C VAL A 34 -14.77 -20.73 -12.34
N GLY A 35 -15.88 -20.25 -12.90
CA GLY A 35 -16.15 -18.81 -13.03
C GLY A 35 -16.23 -18.07 -11.70
N GLN A 36 -16.82 -18.69 -10.66
CA GLN A 36 -16.86 -18.13 -9.31
C GLN A 36 -15.46 -18.01 -8.66
N LYS A 37 -14.58 -18.99 -8.89
CA LYS A 37 -13.20 -18.96 -8.40
C LYS A 37 -12.39 -17.83 -9.04
N ASP A 38 -12.55 -17.61 -10.34
CA ASP A 38 -11.87 -16.54 -11.06
C ASP A 38 -12.40 -15.16 -10.64
N VAL A 39 -13.72 -15.01 -10.48
CA VAL A 39 -14.33 -13.78 -9.94
C VAL A 39 -13.80 -13.49 -8.53
N ARG A 40 -13.71 -14.49 -7.66
CA ARG A 40 -13.16 -14.31 -6.31
C ARG A 40 -11.69 -13.87 -6.33
N ALA A 41 -10.87 -14.49 -7.17
CA ALA A 41 -9.47 -14.11 -7.32
C ALA A 41 -9.30 -12.69 -7.87
N ILE A 42 -10.20 -12.25 -8.76
CA ILE A 42 -10.23 -10.87 -9.26
C ILE A 42 -10.57 -9.89 -8.12
N LEU A 43 -11.58 -10.20 -7.31
CA LEU A 43 -11.97 -9.36 -6.17
C LEU A 43 -10.83 -9.23 -5.16
N ASP A 44 -10.18 -10.34 -4.78
CA ASP A 44 -9.05 -10.30 -3.85
C ASP A 44 -7.88 -9.46 -4.40
N ARG A 45 -7.63 -9.51 -5.72
CA ARG A 45 -6.62 -8.65 -6.37
C ARG A 45 -7.03 -7.18 -6.37
N LEU A 46 -8.30 -6.85 -6.57
CA LEU A 46 -8.82 -5.49 -6.49
C LEU A 46 -8.70 -4.91 -5.08
N ASP A 47 -8.95 -5.73 -4.04
CA ASP A 47 -8.77 -5.33 -2.65
C ASP A 47 -7.30 -5.01 -2.34
N ILE A 48 -6.37 -5.85 -2.80
CA ILE A 48 -4.92 -5.61 -2.66
C ILE A 48 -4.50 -4.33 -3.38
N LEU A 49 -5.03 -4.07 -4.58
CA LEU A 49 -4.72 -2.86 -5.34
C LEU A 49 -5.26 -1.62 -4.63
N THR A 50 -6.48 -1.67 -4.11
CA THR A 50 -7.08 -0.58 -3.32
C THR A 50 -6.21 -0.24 -2.11
N GLN A 51 -5.82 -1.24 -1.32
CA GLN A 51 -4.93 -1.05 -0.17
C GLN A 51 -3.59 -0.43 -0.56
N ARG A 52 -3.02 -0.83 -1.70
CA ARG A 52 -1.78 -0.25 -2.21
C ARG A 52 -1.96 1.21 -2.64
N ILE A 53 -3.07 1.55 -3.28
CA ILE A 53 -3.39 2.93 -3.68
C ILE A 53 -3.53 3.83 -2.44
N ASP A 54 -4.21 3.33 -1.40
CA ASP A 54 -4.36 4.07 -0.14
C ASP A 54 -3.00 4.30 0.53
N GLY A 55 -2.15 3.27 0.58
CA GLY A 55 -0.79 3.38 1.10
C GLY A 55 0.07 4.39 0.33
N LEU A 56 0.01 4.37 -1.01
CA LEU A 56 0.73 5.33 -1.85
C LEU A 56 0.22 6.77 -1.67
N SER A 57 -1.09 6.94 -1.50
CA SER A 57 -1.70 8.25 -1.26
C SER A 57 -1.22 8.83 0.08
N GLN A 58 -1.17 8.00 1.13
CA GLN A 58 -0.66 8.42 2.43
C GLN A 58 0.83 8.79 2.39
N ASP A 59 1.65 7.99 1.69
CA ASP A 59 3.08 8.27 1.51
C ASP A 59 3.32 9.60 0.79
N LEU A 60 2.49 9.91 -0.21
CA LEU A 60 2.55 11.16 -0.95
C LEU A 60 2.25 12.35 -0.03
N MET A 61 1.15 12.29 0.73
CA MET A 61 0.79 13.34 1.69
C MET A 61 1.89 13.56 2.73
N ASN A 62 2.52 12.49 3.22
CA ASN A 62 3.62 12.58 4.18
C ASN A 62 4.85 13.30 3.57
N ARG A 63 5.16 13.01 2.31
CA ARG A 63 6.26 13.66 1.58
C ARG A 63 5.98 15.13 1.30
N GLU A 64 4.75 15.48 0.95
CA GLU A 64 4.35 16.88 0.74
C GLU A 64 4.56 17.71 2.01
N ARG A 65 4.07 17.23 3.16
CA ARG A 65 4.29 17.90 4.46
C ARG A 65 5.77 18.05 4.81
N LEU A 66 6.57 17.02 4.53
CA LEU A 66 8.02 17.07 4.74
C LEU A 66 8.68 18.15 3.88
N VAL A 67 8.29 18.25 2.60
CA VAL A 67 8.83 19.25 1.68
C VAL A 67 8.41 20.65 2.09
N GLU A 68 7.15 20.85 2.45
CA GLU A 68 6.60 22.12 2.89
C GLU A 68 7.31 22.63 4.14
N ALA A 69 7.41 21.81 5.19
CA ALA A 69 8.09 22.20 6.43
C ALA A 69 9.56 22.58 6.19
N ARG A 70 10.26 21.82 5.34
CA ARG A 70 11.65 22.13 4.95
C ARG A 70 11.76 23.41 4.15
N TYR A 71 10.79 23.69 3.26
CA TYR A 71 10.75 24.92 2.50
C TYR A 71 10.58 26.13 3.42
N VAL A 72 9.59 26.08 4.33
CA VAL A 72 9.36 27.12 5.34
C VAL A 72 10.64 27.36 6.15
N ASN A 73 11.24 26.30 6.71
CA ASN A 73 12.47 26.41 7.50
C ASN A 73 13.63 27.06 6.74
N SER A 74 13.75 26.77 5.44
CA SER A 74 14.82 27.34 4.59
C SER A 74 14.68 28.83 4.33
N SER A 75 13.51 29.41 4.59
CA SER A 75 13.25 30.85 4.44
C SER A 75 13.58 31.66 5.70
N ILE A 76 13.91 30.99 6.81
CA ILE A 76 14.09 31.63 8.12
C ILE A 76 15.57 31.90 8.37
N PHE A 77 15.90 33.15 8.71
CA PHE A 77 17.28 33.60 8.97
C PHE A 77 17.45 34.43 10.25
N ILE A 78 16.35 34.71 10.95
CA ILE A 78 16.34 35.47 12.22
C ILE A 78 16.14 34.50 13.39
N ALA A 79 16.77 34.77 14.54
CA ALA A 79 16.78 33.86 15.68
C ALA A 79 15.37 33.58 16.25
N GLU A 80 14.49 34.57 16.19
CA GLU A 80 13.10 34.50 16.67
C GLU A 80 12.16 33.84 15.66
N GLY A 81 12.64 33.57 14.44
CA GLY A 81 11.84 32.98 13.38
C GLY A 81 11.37 31.59 13.76
N ARG A 82 10.06 31.35 13.65
CA ARG A 82 9.39 30.12 14.07
C ARG A 82 9.68 28.99 13.11
N LEU A 83 10.28 27.91 13.62
CA LEU A 83 10.53 26.73 12.82
C LEU A 83 9.31 25.83 12.76
N GLU A 84 9.10 25.21 11.60
CA GLU A 84 8.10 24.18 11.45
C GLU A 84 8.70 22.78 11.72
N PRO A 85 8.05 21.96 12.57
CA PRO A 85 8.46 20.59 12.81
C PRO A 85 8.47 19.78 11.51
N VAL A 86 9.61 19.19 11.18
CA VAL A 86 9.74 18.36 9.98
C VAL A 86 9.33 16.93 10.32
N PRO A 87 8.29 16.35 9.69
CA PRO A 87 7.90 14.97 9.93
C PRO A 87 8.98 13.97 9.45
N ASN A 88 8.96 12.76 10.00
CA ASN A 88 9.74 11.64 9.45
C ASN A 88 9.05 11.03 8.21
N LEU A 89 9.65 9.99 7.63
CA LEU A 89 9.11 9.32 6.43
C LEU A 89 7.77 8.62 6.67
N GLN A 90 7.45 8.32 7.94
CA GLN A 90 6.16 7.74 8.35
C GLN A 90 5.10 8.82 8.62
N GLY A 91 5.43 10.11 8.44
CA GLY A 91 4.52 11.23 8.70
C GLY A 91 4.39 11.61 10.18
N ALA A 92 5.15 10.97 11.08
CA ALA A 92 5.15 11.32 12.49
C ALA A 92 5.91 12.64 12.71
N ILE A 93 5.48 13.41 13.72
CA ILE A 93 6.07 14.71 14.08
C ILE A 93 7.01 14.54 15.29
N PRO A 94 8.22 15.10 15.27
CA PRO A 94 9.15 15.03 16.41
C PRO A 94 8.61 15.77 17.63
N GLN A 95 8.84 15.21 18.83
CA GLN A 95 8.52 15.86 20.10
C GLN A 95 9.64 15.63 21.13
N PRO A 96 10.25 16.69 21.71
CA PRO A 96 10.07 18.10 21.38
C PRO A 96 10.81 18.49 20.08
N PHE A 97 10.31 19.52 19.40
CA PHE A 97 11.01 20.20 18.30
C PHE A 97 11.26 21.68 18.68
N PRO A 98 12.42 22.27 18.38
CA PRO A 98 12.69 23.66 18.73
C PRO A 98 11.71 24.62 18.03
N GLU A 99 11.08 25.51 18.80
CA GLU A 99 10.08 26.44 18.28
C GLU A 99 10.70 27.52 17.38
N THR A 100 11.96 27.89 17.60
CA THR A 100 12.63 28.97 16.86
C THR A 100 14.02 28.59 16.37
N LEU A 101 14.52 29.35 15.39
CA LEU A 101 15.87 29.18 14.85
C LEU A 101 16.95 29.27 15.95
N GLY A 102 16.84 30.27 16.83
CA GLY A 102 17.74 30.47 17.95
C GLY A 102 17.65 29.32 18.96
N ALA A 103 16.44 28.83 19.26
CA ALA A 103 16.26 27.67 20.13
C ALA A 103 16.91 26.40 19.55
N PHE A 104 16.85 26.21 18.23
CA PHE A 104 17.52 25.11 17.55
C PHE A 104 19.05 25.20 17.73
N TRP A 105 19.66 26.33 17.42
CA TRP A 105 21.11 26.47 17.55
C TRP A 105 21.62 26.46 18.99
N ASN A 106 20.75 26.75 19.96
CA ASN A 106 21.04 26.62 21.39
C ASN A 106 20.64 25.26 21.99
N SER A 107 20.12 24.32 21.20
CA SER A 107 19.60 23.04 21.69
C SER A 107 20.68 22.16 22.33
N SER A 108 20.39 21.63 23.53
CA SER A 108 21.31 20.74 24.26
C SER A 108 21.65 19.47 23.48
N LEU A 109 22.75 18.79 23.84
CA LEU A 109 23.12 17.50 23.26
C LEU A 109 22.01 16.46 23.38
N ARG A 110 21.33 16.43 24.54
CA ARG A 110 20.18 15.54 24.75
C ARG A 110 19.06 15.81 23.74
N ALA A 111 18.69 17.07 23.55
CA ALA A 111 17.63 17.45 22.61
C ALA A 111 17.99 17.10 21.16
N VAL A 112 19.23 17.35 20.75
CA VAL A 112 19.69 17.02 19.39
C VAL A 112 19.77 15.50 19.17
N ASN A 113 20.19 14.74 20.19
CA ASN A 113 20.19 13.27 20.13
C ASN A 113 18.76 12.70 19.97
N THR A 114 17.76 13.28 20.64
CA THR A 114 16.36 12.92 20.44
C THR A 114 15.96 13.07 18.98
N LEU A 115 16.32 14.18 18.34
CA LEU A 115 16.02 14.42 16.92
C LEU A 115 16.81 13.49 15.99
N ILE A 116 18.09 13.23 16.27
CA ILE A 116 18.91 12.27 15.50
C ILE A 116 18.25 10.90 15.49
N ASN A 117 17.85 10.41 16.67
CA ASN A 117 17.21 9.10 16.80
C ASN A 117 15.85 9.07 16.11
N PHE A 118 15.04 10.13 16.28
CA PHE A 118 13.75 10.26 15.64
C PHE A 118 13.82 10.20 14.11
N TYR A 119 14.84 10.85 13.53
CA TYR A 119 15.06 10.88 12.07
C TYR A 119 15.91 9.72 11.55
N GLY A 120 16.39 8.82 12.40
CA GLY A 120 17.28 7.72 12.01
C GLY A 120 18.62 8.21 11.42
N LEU A 121 19.14 9.34 11.92
CA LEU A 121 20.41 9.92 11.46
C LEU A 121 21.60 9.29 12.19
N GLU A 122 22.78 9.42 11.61
CA GLU A 122 24.02 8.97 12.27
C GLU A 122 24.27 9.76 13.57
N GLU A 123 24.63 9.06 14.66
CA GLU A 123 24.86 9.66 15.99
C GLU A 123 26.32 10.07 16.26
N ARG A 124 27.26 9.82 15.35
CA ARG A 124 28.68 10.11 15.59
C ARG A 124 29.00 11.61 15.52
N GLY A 125 30.01 12.03 16.27
CA GLY A 125 30.58 13.38 16.24
C GLY A 125 30.26 14.23 17.46
N THR A 126 30.73 15.49 17.40
CA THR A 126 30.50 16.51 18.43
C THR A 126 29.06 17.03 18.41
N LEU A 127 28.66 17.82 19.41
CA LEU A 127 27.37 18.52 19.41
C LEU A 127 27.17 19.37 18.15
N VAL A 128 28.22 20.04 17.67
CA VAL A 128 28.17 20.87 16.47
C VAL A 128 27.88 20.02 15.24
N ASP A 129 28.57 18.88 15.08
CA ASP A 129 28.35 17.94 13.97
C ASP A 129 26.90 17.44 13.95
N LYS A 130 26.38 17.09 15.13
CA LYS A 130 25.01 16.62 15.32
C LYS A 130 23.99 17.69 14.97
N ARG A 131 24.16 18.93 15.45
CA ARG A 131 23.30 20.06 15.10
C ARG A 131 23.32 20.31 13.59
N LEU A 132 24.49 20.32 12.95
CA LEU A 132 24.61 20.49 11.50
C LEU A 132 23.92 19.36 10.71
N ARG A 133 23.96 18.12 11.21
CA ARG A 133 23.28 16.99 10.58
C ARG A 133 21.75 17.14 10.64
N VAL A 134 21.21 17.50 11.81
CA VAL A 134 19.77 17.78 11.96
C VAL A 134 19.37 19.03 11.15
N ALA A 135 20.18 20.08 11.17
CA ALA A 135 19.91 21.31 10.41
C ALA A 135 19.80 21.03 8.90
N ARG A 136 20.73 20.24 8.36
CA ARG A 136 20.68 19.80 6.95
C ARG A 136 19.44 18.98 6.64
N HIS A 137 19.07 18.05 7.53
CA HIS A 137 17.85 17.28 7.36
C HIS A 137 16.61 18.18 7.36
N CYS A 138 16.52 19.15 8.27
CA CYS A 138 15.36 20.01 8.44
C CYS A 138 15.37 21.28 7.56
N ARG A 139 16.42 21.47 6.74
CA ARG A 139 16.68 22.69 5.94
C ARG A 139 16.72 23.97 6.79
N ILE A 140 17.30 23.88 7.99
CA ILE A 140 17.46 25.01 8.92
C ILE A 140 18.76 25.76 8.57
N ASN A 141 18.68 27.08 8.42
CA ASN A 141 19.83 27.93 8.13
C ASN A 141 20.68 28.22 9.37
N ALA A 142 21.91 28.69 9.20
CA ALA A 142 22.66 29.29 10.30
C ALA A 142 22.03 30.63 10.70
N THR A 143 22.08 30.96 12.00
CA THR A 143 21.77 32.32 12.47
C THR A 143 22.81 33.29 11.93
N ARG A 144 22.35 34.45 11.44
CA ARG A 144 23.22 35.57 11.09
C ARG A 144 23.68 36.33 12.33
#